data_AF-A0ABD3NCV3-F1
#
_entry.id   AF-A0ABD3NCV3-F1
#
_cell.length_a   1.000
_cell.length_b   1.000
_cell.length_c   1.000
_cell.angle_alpha   90.00
_cell.angle_beta   90.00
_cell.angle_gamma   90.00
#
_symmetry.space_group_name_H-M   'P 1'
#
loop_
_entity.id
_entity.type
_entity.pdbx_description
1 polymer ?
#
loop_
_entity_poly.entity_id
_entity_poly.type
_entity_poly.pdbx_seq_one_letter_code
_entity_poly.pdbx_strand_id
1 'polypeptide(L)'
;MSDMQPVLEILNDKAAPDPLDENARLHRDLESLRSRYQELLPVVAERDILQQQVRIAHETAAQNLARQIAHETAARNLARQEVLRAKQHHLGLFDFYQRNSCDCLESAFKELKTTAQRTNRCWHCEKDKPIKQIKECLGCKSALYCSRECQLADYTEHKQKCNRIQEQLKDEMSTAECVD
;
A
#
# COMPACT_ATOMS: atom_id res chain seq x y z
N MET A 1 -20.92 -74.24 -60.81
CA MET A 1 -22.25 -73.73 -60.42
C MET A 1 -22.40 -74.03 -58.94
N SER A 2 -21.93 -73.12 -58.08
CA SER A 2 -21.99 -73.23 -56.63
C SER A 2 -22.69 -72.01 -56.08
N ASP A 3 -23.62 -72.31 -55.18
CA ASP A 3 -24.58 -71.43 -54.53
C ASP A 3 -23.95 -70.22 -53.83
N MET A 4 -24.46 -69.03 -54.14
CA MET A 4 -24.48 -67.90 -53.22
C MET A 4 -25.91 -67.73 -52.72
N GLN A 5 -26.21 -68.22 -51.52
CA GLN A 5 -27.39 -67.81 -50.76
C GLN A 5 -27.14 -66.47 -50.04
N PRO A 6 -28.16 -65.60 -49.90
CA PRO A 6 -27.98 -64.19 -49.54
C PRO A 6 -28.07 -63.95 -48.02
N VAL A 7 -27.13 -63.16 -47.48
CA VAL A 7 -27.04 -62.71 -46.07
C VAL A 7 -27.97 -61.50 -45.82
N LEU A 8 -29.26 -61.59 -46.15
CA LEU A 8 -30.15 -60.42 -46.16
C LEU A 8 -31.50 -60.64 -45.47
N GLU A 9 -31.52 -61.30 -44.31
CA GLU A 9 -32.77 -61.58 -43.60
C GLU A 9 -32.63 -61.61 -42.06
N ILE A 10 -31.90 -60.66 -41.46
CA ILE A 10 -31.80 -60.52 -39.98
C ILE A 10 -32.20 -59.11 -39.46
N LEU A 11 -32.67 -58.20 -40.32
CA LEU A 11 -32.94 -56.81 -39.91
C LEU A 11 -34.39 -56.33 -40.05
N ASN A 12 -35.41 -57.15 -39.77
CA ASN A 12 -36.78 -56.63 -39.96
C ASN A 12 -37.92 -57.14 -39.06
N ASP A 13 -37.70 -57.35 -37.75
CA ASP A 13 -38.80 -57.67 -36.81
C ASP A 13 -38.75 -56.92 -35.46
N LYS A 14 -38.16 -55.72 -35.40
CA LYS A 14 -38.40 -54.84 -34.24
C LYS A 14 -39.60 -53.95 -34.55
N ALA A 15 -40.80 -54.46 -34.24
CA ALA A 15 -42.02 -53.66 -34.22
C ALA A 15 -41.74 -52.35 -33.47
N ALA A 16 -42.03 -51.21 -34.11
CA ALA A 16 -41.89 -49.91 -33.47
C ALA A 16 -42.75 -49.90 -32.19
N PRO A 17 -42.23 -49.39 -31.07
CA PRO A 17 -43.01 -49.29 -29.84
C PRO A 17 -44.28 -48.48 -30.11
N ASP A 18 -45.38 -48.88 -29.47
CA ASP A 18 -46.65 -48.16 -29.54
C ASP A 18 -46.42 -46.70 -29.06
N PRO A 19 -46.68 -45.69 -29.92
CA PRO A 19 -46.49 -44.29 -29.56
C PRO A 19 -47.23 -43.85 -28.28
N LEU A 20 -48.31 -44.55 -27.90
CA LEU A 20 -49.03 -44.30 -26.65
C LEU A 20 -48.25 -44.76 -25.41
N ASP A 21 -47.55 -45.89 -25.48
CA ASP A 21 -46.72 -46.40 -24.38
C ASP A 21 -45.44 -45.57 -24.20
N GLU A 22 -44.85 -45.10 -25.31
CA GLU A 22 -43.69 -44.21 -25.27
C GLU A 22 -44.00 -42.86 -24.60
N ASN A 23 -45.16 -42.25 -24.90
CA ASN A 23 -45.59 -41.02 -24.23
C ASN A 23 -45.83 -41.23 -22.73
N ALA A 24 -46.46 -42.34 -22.34
CA ALA A 24 -46.68 -42.65 -20.93
C ALA A 24 -45.35 -42.84 -20.17
N ARG A 25 -44.35 -43.43 -20.80
CA ARG A 25 -42.99 -43.54 -20.24
C ARG A 25 -42.33 -42.17 -20.07
N LEU A 26 -42.38 -41.33 -21.09
CA LEU A 26 -41.82 -39.97 -21.03
C LEU A 26 -42.47 -39.13 -19.93
N HIS A 27 -43.78 -39.24 -19.74
CA HIS A 27 -44.48 -38.57 -18.65
C HIS A 27 -43.98 -39.00 -17.26
N ARG A 28 -43.81 -40.32 -17.03
CA ARG A 28 -43.25 -40.83 -15.76
C ARG A 28 -41.83 -40.34 -15.52
N ASP A 29 -41.02 -40.32 -16.57
CA ASP A 29 -39.63 -39.84 -16.49
C ASP A 29 -39.59 -38.34 -16.16
N LEU A 30 -40.46 -37.53 -16.77
CA LEU A 30 -40.61 -36.10 -16.47
C LEU A 30 -41.08 -35.84 -15.04
N GLU A 31 -42.04 -36.61 -14.52
CA GLU A 31 -42.49 -36.52 -13.13
C GLU A 31 -41.38 -36.90 -12.14
N SER A 32 -40.61 -37.95 -12.45
CA SER A 32 -39.45 -38.34 -11.65
C SER A 32 -38.39 -37.24 -11.61
N LEU A 33 -38.08 -36.62 -12.75
CA LEU A 33 -37.16 -35.48 -12.84
C LEU A 33 -37.67 -34.27 -12.05
N ARG A 34 -38.97 -33.97 -12.15
CA ARG A 34 -39.61 -32.88 -11.40
C ARG A 34 -39.50 -33.10 -9.89
N SER A 35 -39.74 -34.33 -9.42
CA SER A 35 -39.59 -34.69 -8.00
C SER A 35 -38.16 -34.47 -7.52
N ARG A 36 -37.16 -34.97 -8.27
CA ARG A 36 -35.74 -34.76 -7.95
C ARG A 36 -35.36 -33.27 -7.94
N TYR A 37 -35.88 -32.49 -8.88
CA TYR A 37 -35.65 -31.05 -8.91
C TYR A 37 -36.24 -30.36 -7.68
N GLN A 38 -37.47 -30.74 -7.27
CA GLN A 38 -38.10 -30.21 -6.07
C GLN A 38 -37.32 -30.53 -4.78
N GLU A 39 -36.71 -31.72 -4.71
CA GLU A 39 -35.82 -32.10 -3.60
C GLU A 39 -34.49 -31.30 -3.59
N LEU A 40 -33.98 -30.88 -4.76
CA LEU A 40 -32.74 -30.10 -4.87
C LEU A 40 -32.91 -28.61 -4.58
N LEU A 41 -34.11 -28.05 -4.77
CA LEU A 41 -34.40 -26.63 -4.52
C LEU A 41 -33.96 -26.11 -3.14
N PRO A 42 -34.29 -26.76 -2.00
CA PRO A 42 -33.85 -26.29 -0.69
C PRO A 42 -32.33 -26.30 -0.54
N VAL A 43 -31.63 -27.28 -1.14
CA VAL A 43 -30.16 -27.37 -1.10
C VAL A 43 -29.51 -26.21 -1.87
N VAL A 44 -30.07 -25.87 -3.03
CA VAL A 44 -29.60 -24.71 -3.81
C VAL A 44 -29.84 -23.42 -3.03
N ALA A 45 -31.01 -23.26 -2.41
CA ALA A 45 -31.32 -22.10 -1.59
C ALA A 45 -30.38 -21.97 -0.38
N GLU A 46 -30.09 -23.07 0.32
CA GLU A 46 -29.15 -23.08 1.44
C GLU A 46 -27.74 -22.70 1.00
N ARG A 47 -27.27 -23.23 -0.14
CA ARG A 47 -25.99 -22.85 -0.72
C ARG A 47 -25.92 -21.36 -1.03
N ASP A 48 -26.97 -20.78 -1.62
CA ASP A 48 -26.99 -19.37 -1.98
C ASP A 48 -27.00 -18.47 -0.71
N ILE A 49 -27.69 -18.90 0.35
CA ILE A 49 -27.65 -18.24 1.67
C ILE A 49 -26.23 -18.26 2.24
N LEU A 50 -25.57 -19.42 2.25
CA LEU A 50 -24.19 -19.55 2.75
C LEU A 50 -23.22 -18.69 1.93
N GLN A 51 -23.35 -18.68 0.60
CA GLN A 51 -22.54 -17.81 -0.26
C GLN A 51 -22.76 -16.33 0.05
N GLN A 52 -24.00 -15.92 0.32
CA GLN A 52 -24.30 -14.54 0.72
C GLN A 52 -23.69 -14.21 2.09
N GLN A 53 -23.76 -15.12 3.06
CA GLN A 53 -23.14 -14.94 4.38
C GLN A 53 -21.62 -14.79 4.27
N VAL A 54 -20.97 -15.61 3.44
CA VAL A 54 -19.52 -15.51 3.17
C VAL A 54 -19.17 -14.14 2.57
N ARG A 55 -19.96 -13.65 1.59
CA ARG A 55 -19.75 -12.30 1.03
C ARG A 55 -19.82 -11.21 2.09
N ILE A 56 -20.87 -11.21 2.92
CA ILE A 56 -21.05 -10.24 4.01
C ILE A 56 -19.91 -10.29 5.02
N ALA A 57 -19.45 -11.50 5.37
CA ALA A 57 -18.34 -11.69 6.30
C ALA A 57 -17.04 -11.09 5.74
N HIS A 58 -16.74 -11.32 4.45
CA HIS A 58 -15.57 -10.72 3.79
C HIS A 58 -15.64 -9.19 3.73
N GLU A 59 -16.80 -8.63 3.37
CA GLU A 59 -16.98 -7.17 3.33
C GLU A 59 -16.80 -6.55 4.72
N THR A 60 -17.39 -7.15 5.75
CA THR A 60 -17.24 -6.70 7.14
C THR A 60 -15.79 -6.77 7.60
N ALA A 61 -15.09 -7.86 7.27
CA ALA A 61 -13.67 -8.01 7.61
C ALA A 61 -12.81 -6.94 6.94
N ALA A 62 -13.06 -6.64 5.66
CA ALA A 62 -12.36 -5.58 4.92
C ALA A 62 -12.60 -4.20 5.53
N GLN A 63 -13.85 -3.89 5.91
CA GLN A 63 -14.19 -2.62 6.57
C GLN A 63 -13.52 -2.48 7.94
N ASN A 64 -13.47 -3.54 8.73
CA ASN A 64 -12.81 -3.53 10.04
C ASN A 64 -11.30 -3.32 9.90
N LEU A 65 -10.65 -3.99 8.95
CA LEU A 65 -9.22 -3.80 8.66
C LEU A 65 -8.93 -2.36 8.24
N ALA A 66 -9.76 -1.79 7.35
CA ALA A 66 -9.62 -0.40 6.92
C ALA A 66 -9.74 0.58 8.11
N ARG A 67 -10.68 0.35 9.03
CA ARG A 67 -10.84 1.15 10.25
C ARG A 67 -9.61 1.07 11.15
N GLN A 68 -9.03 -0.12 11.31
CA GLN A 68 -7.81 -0.31 12.10
C GLN A 68 -6.62 0.45 11.49
N ILE A 69 -6.40 0.33 10.18
CA ILE A 69 -5.35 1.06 9.46
C ILE A 69 -5.53 2.57 9.62
N ALA A 70 -6.76 3.07 9.52
CA ALA A 70 -7.05 4.49 9.70
C ALA A 70 -6.71 4.98 11.11
N HIS A 71 -7.05 4.20 12.14
CA HIS A 71 -6.73 4.53 13.53
C HIS A 71 -5.22 4.57 13.80
N GLU A 72 -4.48 3.56 13.33
CA GLU A 72 -3.02 3.54 13.46
C GLU A 72 -2.36 4.70 12.72
N THR A 73 -2.86 5.03 11.52
CA THR A 73 -2.36 6.16 10.73
C THR A 73 -2.63 7.49 11.43
N ALA A 74 -3.82 7.66 12.01
CA ALA A 74 -4.16 8.84 12.81
C ALA A 74 -3.22 9.00 14.02
N ALA A 75 -2.94 7.91 14.74
CA ALA A 75 -2.00 7.93 15.87
C ALA A 75 -0.58 8.32 15.44
N ARG A 76 -0.07 7.77 14.34
CA ARG A 76 1.25 8.16 13.77
C ARG A 76 1.30 9.63 13.37
N ASN A 77 0.22 10.13 12.76
CA ASN A 77 0.11 11.53 12.35
C ASN A 77 0.08 12.48 13.54
N LEU A 78 -0.63 12.13 14.61
CA LEU A 78 -0.65 12.90 15.85
C LEU A 78 0.75 13.00 16.47
N ALA A 79 1.45 11.87 16.61
CA ALA A 79 2.82 11.86 17.12
C ALA A 79 3.77 12.71 16.24
N ARG A 80 3.61 12.65 14.91
CA ARG A 80 4.37 13.53 13.99
C ARG A 80 4.05 15.00 14.22
N GLN A 81 2.79 15.34 14.45
CA GLN A 81 2.37 16.72 14.72
C GLN A 81 2.94 17.23 16.05
N GLU A 82 2.98 16.41 17.10
CA GLU A 82 3.60 16.77 18.38
C GLU A 82 5.10 17.06 18.23
N VAL A 83 5.83 16.22 17.48
CA VAL A 83 7.25 16.45 17.17
C VAL A 83 7.44 17.77 16.39
N LEU A 84 6.56 18.07 15.43
CA LEU A 84 6.62 19.32 14.67
C LEU A 84 6.32 20.53 15.55
N ARG A 85 5.33 20.46 16.44
CA ARG A 85 5.02 21.52 17.41
C ARG A 85 6.21 21.77 18.34
N ALA A 86 6.83 20.72 18.87
CA ALA A 86 8.03 20.85 19.70
C ALA A 86 9.16 21.56 18.94
N LYS A 87 9.41 21.18 17.67
CA LYS A 87 10.39 21.85 16.81
C LYS A 87 10.07 23.34 16.59
N GLN A 88 8.81 23.68 16.35
CA GLN A 88 8.37 25.07 16.20
C GLN A 88 8.56 25.88 17.48
N HIS A 89 8.28 25.31 18.65
CA HIS A 89 8.54 25.97 19.93
C HIS A 89 10.04 26.25 20.15
N HIS A 90 10.92 25.32 19.79
CA HIS A 90 12.38 25.56 19.89
C HIS A 90 12.88 26.63 18.90
N LEU A 91 12.34 26.67 17.67
CA LEU A 91 12.67 27.72 16.71
C LEU A 91 12.13 29.09 17.15
N GLY A 92 10.90 29.14 17.67
CA GLY A 92 10.30 30.37 18.18
C GLY A 92 11.04 30.93 19.41
N LEU A 93 11.51 30.07 20.32
CA LEU A 93 12.36 30.47 21.45
C LEU A 93 13.72 31.03 20.98
N PHE A 94 14.30 30.46 19.93
CA PHE A 94 15.55 30.93 19.35
C PHE A 94 15.38 32.30 18.66
N ASP A 95 14.35 32.45 17.82
CA ASP A 95 14.05 33.71 17.13
C ASP A 95 13.64 34.82 18.11
N PHE A 96 12.89 34.46 19.17
CA PHE A 96 12.55 35.38 20.25
C PHE A 96 13.79 35.89 20.98
N TYR A 97 14.75 35.00 21.28
CA TYR A 97 16.00 35.37 21.91
C TYR A 97 16.86 36.27 21.01
N GLN A 98 16.95 35.95 19.71
CA GLN A 98 17.74 36.74 18.76
C GLN A 98 17.20 38.18 18.61
N ARG A 99 15.90 38.40 18.85
CA ARG A 99 15.26 39.73 18.81
C ARG A 99 15.27 40.47 20.15
N ASN A 100 15.49 39.77 21.27
CA ASN A 100 15.46 40.32 22.62
C ASN A 100 16.74 39.97 23.38
N SER A 101 17.90 40.26 22.80
CA SER A 101 19.20 40.01 23.43
C SER A 101 19.46 41.03 24.54
N CYS A 102 18.83 40.85 25.70
CA CYS A 102 19.30 41.45 26.95
C CYS A 102 20.31 40.51 27.61
N ASP A 103 21.26 41.08 28.36
CA ASP A 103 22.15 40.31 29.24
C ASP A 103 21.38 39.47 30.26
N CYS A 104 20.12 39.83 30.53
CA CYS A 104 19.22 39.15 31.45
C CYS A 104 18.75 37.76 30.99
N LEU A 105 18.83 37.46 29.70
CA LEU A 105 18.42 36.16 29.12
C LEU A 105 19.62 35.30 28.69
N GLU A 106 20.85 35.82 28.80
CA GLU A 106 22.10 35.17 28.36
C GLU A 106 22.34 33.82 29.03
N SER A 107 22.04 33.69 30.31
CA SER A 107 22.16 32.43 31.06
C SER A 107 21.15 31.38 30.58
N ALA A 108 19.88 31.79 30.41
CA ALA A 108 18.82 30.91 29.93
C ALA A 108 19.06 30.43 28.48
N PHE A 109 19.60 31.29 27.62
CA PHE A 109 19.97 30.91 26.27
C PHE A 109 21.20 30.02 26.21
N LYS A 110 22.21 30.27 27.05
CA LYS A 110 23.35 29.34 27.20
C LYS A 110 22.89 27.96 27.64
N GLU A 111 21.98 27.90 28.61
CA GLU A 111 21.38 26.64 29.07
C GLU A 111 20.55 25.96 27.98
N LEU A 112 19.69 26.68 27.26
CA LEU A 112 18.95 26.13 26.12
C LEU A 112 19.88 25.63 25.00
N LYS A 113 20.96 26.35 24.70
CA LYS A 113 21.93 25.97 23.67
C LYS A 113 22.75 24.73 24.07
N THR A 114 22.99 24.52 25.36
CA THR A 114 23.72 23.35 25.87
C THR A 114 22.82 22.15 26.10
N THR A 115 21.58 22.36 26.53
CA THR A 115 20.61 21.29 26.85
C THR A 115 19.79 20.83 25.65
N ALA A 116 19.45 21.73 24.72
CA ALA A 116 18.80 21.35 23.48
C ALA A 116 19.84 20.69 22.56
N GLN A 117 19.96 19.37 22.66
CA GLN A 117 20.69 18.58 21.66
C GLN A 117 19.96 18.72 20.32
N ARG A 118 20.38 19.73 19.54
CA ARG A 118 19.91 19.86 18.16
C ARG A 118 20.41 18.63 17.41
N THR A 119 19.47 17.91 16.82
CA THR A 119 19.77 16.75 15.99
C THR A 119 19.38 17.01 14.54
N ASN A 120 20.08 16.35 13.64
CA ASN A 120 19.74 16.25 12.23
C ASN A 120 19.71 14.78 11.82
N ARG A 121 18.87 14.47 10.84
CA ARG A 121 18.72 13.10 10.33
C ARG A 121 19.77 12.79 9.28
N CYS A 122 20.45 11.65 9.42
CA CYS A 122 21.31 11.12 8.36
C CYS A 122 20.45 10.63 7.18
N TRP A 123 20.78 11.01 5.95
CA TRP A 123 20.04 10.61 4.76
C TRP A 123 20.18 9.13 4.44
N HIS A 124 21.29 8.49 4.81
CA HIS A 124 21.51 7.06 4.56
C HIS A 124 20.90 6.16 5.65
N CYS A 125 21.30 6.35 6.91
CA CYS A 125 20.90 5.45 8.00
C CYS A 125 19.63 5.89 8.73
N GLU A 126 19.05 7.03 8.35
CA GLU A 126 17.81 7.63 8.87
C GLU A 126 17.78 7.92 10.38
N LYS A 127 18.90 7.72 11.08
CA LYS A 127 19.03 8.01 12.51
C LYS A 127 19.25 9.50 12.73
N ASP A 128 18.54 10.04 13.72
CA ASP A 128 18.77 11.40 14.23
C ASP A 128 20.08 11.40 15.04
N LYS A 129 20.99 12.32 14.71
CA LYS A 129 22.31 12.49 15.35
C LYS A 129 22.52 13.94 15.75
N PRO A 130 23.29 14.23 16.82
CA PRO A 130 23.64 15.60 17.17
C PRO A 130 24.21 16.36 15.97
N ILE A 131 23.85 17.62 15.77
CA ILE A 131 24.34 18.45 14.65
C ILE A 131 25.87 18.43 14.58
N LYS A 132 26.56 18.43 15.73
CA LYS A 132 28.03 18.35 15.81
C LYS A 132 28.64 17.09 15.17
N GLN A 133 27.86 16.02 15.01
CA GLN A 133 28.26 14.75 14.40
C GLN A 133 27.75 14.59 12.96
N ILE A 134 26.95 15.53 12.47
CA ILE A 134 26.41 15.51 11.11
C ILE A 134 27.37 16.30 10.20
N LYS A 135 27.68 15.71 9.06
CA LYS A 135 28.51 16.27 7.99
C LYS A 135 27.62 16.52 6.78
N GLU A 136 27.81 17.67 6.16
CA GLU A 136 27.11 18.04 4.93
C GLU A 136 27.85 17.48 3.71
N CYS A 137 27.11 17.23 2.63
CA CYS A 137 27.73 16.90 1.36
C CYS A 137 28.58 18.06 0.86
N LEU A 138 29.89 17.85 0.67
CA LEU A 138 30.80 18.91 0.20
C LEU A 138 30.42 19.48 -1.17
N GLY A 139 29.72 18.70 -2.00
CA GLY A 139 29.27 19.12 -3.32
C GLY A 139 28.07 20.06 -3.26
N CYS A 140 26.91 19.54 -2.86
CA CYS A 140 25.66 20.29 -2.89
C CYS A 140 25.28 20.97 -1.57
N LYS A 141 25.97 20.68 -0.46
CA LYS A 141 25.68 21.14 0.92
C LYS A 141 24.27 20.84 1.45
N SER A 142 23.42 20.18 0.67
CA SER A 142 22.02 19.91 1.01
C SER A 142 21.81 18.58 1.74
N ALA A 143 22.59 17.54 1.40
CA ALA A 143 22.46 16.23 2.03
C ALA A 143 23.31 16.10 3.30
N LEU A 144 22.78 15.40 4.30
CA LEU A 144 23.32 15.30 5.66
C LEU A 144 23.67 13.86 6.03
N TYR A 145 24.88 13.63 6.54
CA TYR A 145 25.39 12.29 6.85
C TYR A 145 26.09 12.23 8.19
N CYS A 146 25.93 11.15 8.95
CA CYS A 146 26.65 11.00 10.22
C CYS A 146 28.10 10.50 10.05
N SER A 147 28.44 9.94 8.89
CA SER A 147 29.79 9.46 8.57
C SER A 147 30.05 9.50 7.07
N ARG A 148 31.33 9.37 6.69
CA ARG A 148 31.73 9.24 5.28
C ARG A 148 31.18 7.97 4.65
N GLU A 149 31.07 6.89 5.42
CA GLU A 149 30.50 5.62 4.97
C GLU A 149 29.04 5.80 4.57
N CYS A 150 28.23 6.47 5.40
CA CYS A 150 26.84 6.78 5.08
C CYS A 150 26.72 7.64 3.81
N GLN A 151 27.63 8.59 3.61
CA GLN A 151 27.63 9.40 2.38
C GLN A 151 27.95 8.56 1.14
N LEU A 152 28.94 7.66 1.23
CA LEU A 152 29.33 6.80 0.10
C LEU A 152 28.25 5.79 -0.24
N ALA A 153 27.60 5.21 0.77
CA ALA A 153 26.52 4.25 0.59
C ALA A 153 25.27 4.89 -0.04
N ASP A 154 24.97 6.16 0.28
CA ASP A 154 23.88 6.92 -0.34
C ASP A 154 24.27 7.55 -1.70
N TYR A 155 25.56 7.56 -2.06
CA TYR A 155 26.03 8.31 -3.24
C TYR A 155 25.39 7.83 -4.55
N THR A 156 25.09 6.54 -4.69
CA THR A 156 24.44 5.99 -5.89
C THR A 156 23.08 6.63 -6.15
N GLU A 157 22.31 6.90 -5.10
CA GLU A 157 20.99 7.53 -5.19
C GLU A 157 21.12 9.07 -5.18
N HIS A 158 21.98 9.60 -4.32
CA HIS A 158 22.18 11.03 -4.15
C HIS A 158 22.80 11.72 -5.38
N LYS A 159 23.67 11.05 -6.14
CA LYS A 159 24.51 11.65 -7.19
C LYS A 159 23.72 12.53 -8.17
N GLN A 160 22.58 12.04 -8.67
CA GLN A 160 21.79 12.80 -9.65
C GLN A 160 21.24 14.10 -9.05
N LYS A 161 20.76 14.04 -7.80
CA LYS A 161 20.24 15.21 -7.08
C LYS A 161 21.39 16.16 -6.70
N CYS A 162 22.55 15.62 -6.34
CA CYS A 162 23.74 16.39 -6.02
C CYS A 162 24.16 17.30 -7.18
N ASN A 163 24.24 16.74 -8.39
CA ASN A 163 24.67 17.48 -9.58
C ASN A 163 23.70 18.61 -9.94
N ARG A 164 22.39 18.36 -9.93
CA ARG A 164 21.38 19.38 -10.23
C ARG A 164 21.46 20.57 -9.26
N ILE A 165 21.63 20.30 -7.96
CA ILE A 165 21.77 21.35 -6.95
C ILE A 165 23.08 22.13 -7.16
N GLN A 166 24.17 21.45 -7.52
CA GLN A 166 25.43 22.13 -7.81
C GLN A 166 25.35 23.05 -9.03
N GLU A 167 24.62 22.66 -10.08
CA GLU A 167 24.38 23.50 -11.24
C GLU A 167 23.61 24.76 -10.85
N GLN A 168 22.51 24.61 -10.10
CA GLN A 168 21.71 25.72 -9.59
C GLN A 168 22.53 26.70 -8.75
N LEU A 169 23.39 26.19 -7.85
CA LEU A 169 24.24 27.03 -7.01
C LEU A 169 25.27 27.84 -7.83
N LYS A 170 25.74 27.31 -8.97
CA LYS A 170 26.66 28.04 -9.86
C LYS A 170 25.93 29.15 -10.60
N ASP A 171 24.72 28.88 -11.07
CA ASP A 171 23.90 29.86 -11.79
C ASP A 171 23.52 31.04 -10.88
N GLU A 172 23.11 30.74 -9.64
CA GLU A 172 22.79 31.77 -8.64
C GLU A 172 24.00 32.68 -8.33
N MET A 173 25.19 32.10 -8.17
CA MET A 173 26.43 32.88 -7.95
C MET A 173 26.83 33.71 -9.18
N SER A 174 26.57 33.22 -10.39
CA SER A 174 26.83 33.96 -11.64
C SER A 174 25.93 35.18 -11.82
N THR A 175 24.70 35.14 -11.30
CA THR A 175 23.74 36.26 -11.45
C THR A 175 23.92 37.38 -10.43
N ALA A 176 24.68 37.14 -9.35
CA ALA A 176 24.90 38.11 -8.28
C ALA A 176 25.98 39.18 -8.59
N GLU A 177 26.69 39.07 -9.72
CA GLU A 177 27.79 39.98 -10.11
C GLU A 177 27.35 41.19 -10.97
N CYS A 178 26.06 41.44 -11.14
CA CYS A 178 25.54 42.58 -11.93
C CYS A 178 24.53 43.42 -11.14
N VAL A 179 24.95 44.04 -10.04
CA VAL A 179 24.24 45.18 -9.43
C VAL A 179 25.28 46.21 -9.00
N ASP A 180 25.70 47.04 -9.96
CA ASP A 180 26.39 48.32 -9.74
C ASP A 180 25.43 49.47 -10.02
#